data_AF-A0A2W4QNA1-F1
#
_entry.id   AF-A0A2W4QNA1-F1
#
_cell.length_a   1.000
_cell.length_b   1.000
_cell.length_c   1.000
_cell.angle_alpha   90.00
_cell.angle_beta   90.00
_cell.angle_gamma   90.00
#
_symmetry.space_group_name_H-M   'P 1'
#
loop_
_entity.id
_entity.type
_entity.pdbx_description
1 polymer ?
#
loop_
_entity_poly.entity_id
_entity_poly.type
_entity_poly.pdbx_seq_one_letter_code
_entity_poly.pdbx_strand_id
1 'polypeptide(L)'
;QGRLARKISSGFSLQLAPILVHRNAVDQDLFVNDLVALGIGGRARLTRSVSLHLEYYARLNEKEGNPNHDAIGVGIDIETGGHVFQLVFTNTLGMMERIFVAETNEDFFDGDIHFGFNITRTFQLSKKARQSGRDW
;
A
#
# COMPACT_ATOMS: atom_id res chain seq x y z
N GLN A 1 -7.53 5.66 -10.41
CA GLN A 1 -7.77 6.23 -9.07
C GLN A 1 -7.08 7.58 -8.91
N GLY A 2 -7.51 8.39 -7.95
CA GLY A 2 -6.81 9.61 -7.51
C GLY A 2 -6.27 9.42 -6.09
N ARG A 3 -5.14 10.05 -5.76
CA ARG A 3 -4.58 10.04 -4.40
C ARG A 3 -4.24 11.47 -3.99
N LEU A 4 -4.75 11.87 -2.83
CA LEU A 4 -4.47 13.15 -2.22
C LEU A 4 -3.65 12.89 -0.96
N ALA A 5 -2.39 13.29 -0.98
CA ALA A 5 -1.49 13.12 0.15
C ALA A 5 -1.02 14.48 0.66
N ARG A 6 -0.94 14.62 1.98
CA ARG A 6 -0.41 15.80 2.63
C ARG A 6 0.58 15.40 3.72
N LYS A 7 1.74 16.05 3.68
CA LYS A 7 2.71 16.03 4.78
C LYS A 7 2.19 16.95 5.90
N ILE A 8 1.90 16.37 7.06
CA ILE A 8 1.39 17.09 8.23
C ILE A 8 2.56 17.62 9.07
N SER A 9 3.64 16.84 9.18
CA SER A 9 4.86 17.23 9.89
C SER A 9 6.10 16.62 9.22
N SER A 10 7.29 16.89 9.75
CA SER A 10 8.53 16.30 9.25
C SER A 10 8.55 14.76 9.32
N GLY A 11 7.81 14.17 10.26
CA GLY A 11 7.75 12.72 10.49
C GLY A 11 6.40 12.08 10.21
N PHE A 12 5.37 12.83 9.78
CA PHE A 12 4.03 12.27 9.57
C PHE A 12 3.39 12.81 8.30
N SER A 13 2.81 11.89 7.52
CA SER A 13 2.02 12.19 6.33
C SER A 13 0.76 11.35 6.29
N LEU A 14 -0.30 11.93 5.74
CA LEU A 14 -1.58 11.28 5.52
C LEU A 14 -1.92 11.27 4.03
N GLN A 15 -2.69 10.27 3.63
CA GLN A 15 -3.21 10.09 2.28
C GLN A 15 -4.70 9.72 2.34
N LEU A 16 -5.47 10.26 1.41
CA LEU A 16 -6.80 9.81 1.06
C LEU A 16 -6.82 9.36 -0.40
N ALA A 17 -7.52 8.27 -0.68
CA ALA A 17 -7.53 7.61 -1.98
C ALA A 17 -8.95 7.16 -2.35
N PRO A 18 -9.73 7.97 -3.10
CA PRO A 18 -10.96 7.46 -3.73
C PRO A 18 -10.63 6.43 -4.82
N ILE A 19 -11.32 5.29 -4.77
CA ILE A 19 -11.13 4.16 -5.67
C ILE A 19 -12.46 3.76 -6.30
N LEU A 20 -12.43 3.45 -7.60
CA LEU A 20 -13.52 2.83 -8.33
C LEU A 20 -12.97 1.58 -9.01
N VAL A 21 -13.53 0.42 -8.70
CA VAL A 21 -13.19 -0.86 -9.31
C VAL A 21 -14.38 -1.35 -10.13
N HIS A 22 -14.19 -1.44 -11.44
CA HIS A 22 -15.16 -2.07 -12.34
C HIS A 22 -14.79 -3.54 -12.58
N ARG A 23 -15.77 -4.44 -12.45
CA ARG A 23 -15.66 -5.87 -12.82
C ARG A 23 -16.73 -6.22 -13.86
N ASN A 24 -16.29 -6.78 -14.99
CA ASN A 24 -17.18 -7.13 -16.12
C ASN A 24 -18.23 -8.18 -15.76
N ALA A 25 -17.87 -9.15 -14.90
CA ALA A 25 -18.74 -10.24 -14.50
C ALA A 25 -18.58 -10.50 -13.00
N VAL A 26 -19.71 -10.57 -12.29
CA VAL A 26 -19.80 -10.86 -10.87
C VAL A 26 -21.08 -11.65 -10.60
N ASP A 27 -21.14 -12.37 -9.49
CA ASP A 27 -22.40 -12.87 -8.96
C ASP A 27 -23.25 -11.67 -8.50
N GLN A 28 -24.36 -11.43 -9.21
CA GLN A 28 -25.21 -10.27 -8.96
C GLN A 28 -26.06 -10.41 -7.70
N ASP A 29 -26.12 -11.57 -7.06
CA ASP A 29 -26.84 -11.68 -5.79
C ASP A 29 -25.97 -11.14 -4.64
N LEU A 30 -24.65 -11.27 -4.74
CA LEU A 30 -23.70 -10.92 -3.65
C LEU A 30 -22.87 -9.65 -3.94
N PHE A 31 -22.71 -9.27 -5.21
CA PHE A 31 -21.75 -8.26 -5.62
C PHE A 31 -22.32 -7.20 -6.57
N VAL A 32 -21.61 -6.07 -6.63
CA VAL A 32 -21.80 -5.01 -7.64
C VAL A 32 -20.68 -5.06 -8.68
N ASN A 33 -21.00 -4.65 -9.91
CA ASN A 33 -20.02 -4.49 -10.97
C ASN A 33 -19.11 -3.27 -10.73
N ASP A 34 -19.68 -2.17 -10.24
CA ASP A 34 -18.97 -0.93 -9.91
C ASP A 34 -18.86 -0.76 -8.40
N LEU A 35 -17.69 -1.09 -7.86
CA LEU A 35 -17.40 -0.98 -6.44
C LEU A 35 -16.64 0.32 -6.16
N VAL A 36 -17.18 1.14 -5.27
CA VAL A 36 -16.60 2.39 -4.81
C VAL A 36 -16.00 2.17 -3.42
N ALA A 37 -14.79 2.65 -3.24
CA ALA A 37 -14.09 2.59 -1.96
C ALA A 37 -13.35 3.88 -1.65
N LEU A 38 -13.06 4.09 -0.36
CA LEU A 38 -12.24 5.18 0.12
C LEU A 38 -11.10 4.63 0.99
N GLY A 39 -9.89 4.80 0.49
CA GLY A 39 -8.66 4.51 1.22
C GLY A 39 -8.23 5.69 2.09
N ILE A 40 -7.84 5.41 3.32
CA ILE A 40 -7.05 6.29 4.17
C ILE A 40 -5.73 5.62 4.50
N GLY A 41 -4.65 6.37 4.35
CA GLY A 41 -3.29 5.90 4.62
C GLY A 41 -2.53 6.89 5.49
N GLY A 42 -1.65 6.38 6.35
CA GLY A 42 -0.77 7.17 7.17
C GLY A 42 0.64 6.60 7.15
N ARG A 43 1.64 7.48 7.06
CA ARG A 43 3.05 7.12 7.22
C ARG A 43 3.65 7.91 8.36
N ALA A 44 4.26 7.21 9.31
CA ALA A 44 4.96 7.78 10.45
C ALA A 44 6.43 7.35 10.44
N ARG A 45 7.35 8.32 10.47
CA ARG A 45 8.78 8.08 10.63
C ARG A 45 9.06 7.83 12.12
N LEU A 46 9.44 6.60 12.45
CA LEU A 46 9.79 6.22 13.82
C LEU A 46 11.25 6.56 14.14
N THR A 47 12.15 6.30 13.20
CA THR A 47 13.58 6.61 13.33
C THR A 47 14.13 7.17 12.01
N ARG A 48 15.44 7.40 11.94
CA ARG A 48 16.07 7.81 10.67
C ARG A 48 15.89 6.78 9.55
N SER A 49 15.83 5.50 9.90
CA SER A 49 15.84 4.36 8.98
C SER A 49 14.59 3.48 9.08
N VAL A 50 13.63 3.82 9.94
CA VAL A 50 12.41 3.02 10.14
C VAL A 50 11.18 3.91 10.02
N SER A 51 10.20 3.48 9.24
CA SER A 51 8.87 4.09 9.21
C SER A 51 7.76 3.05 9.23
N LEU A 52 6.68 3.40 9.91
CA LEU A 52 5.43 2.66 9.97
C LEU A 52 4.46 3.22 8.93
N HIS A 53 3.69 2.33 8.32
CA HIS A 53 2.58 2.61 7.42
C HIS A 53 1.33 1.93 7.94
N LEU A 54 0.21 2.63 7.84
CA LEU A 54 -1.11 2.11 8.14
C LEU A 54 -2.03 2.47 6.99
N GLU A 55 -2.80 1.51 6.51
CA GLU A 55 -3.77 1.68 5.45
C GLU A 55 -5.09 1.01 5.83
N TYR A 56 -6.19 1.66 5.48
CA TYR A 56 -7.53 1.14 5.62
C TYR A 56 -8.36 1.55 4.40
N TYR A 57 -9.05 0.59 3.80
CA TYR A 57 -9.85 0.81 2.59
C TYR A 57 -11.29 0.40 2.86
N ALA A 58 -12.14 1.40 3.10
CA ALA A 58 -13.57 1.22 3.32
C ALA A 58 -14.28 1.04 1.99
N ARG A 59 -15.08 -0.01 1.86
CA ARG A 59 -16.02 -0.19 0.75
C ARG A 59 -17.31 0.56 1.08
N LEU A 60 -17.89 1.24 0.10
CA LEU A 60 -18.95 2.24 0.33
C LEU A 60 -20.31 1.87 -0.27
N ASN A 61 -20.36 0.87 -1.15
CA ASN A 61 -21.55 0.53 -1.92
C ASN A 61 -21.69 -0.98 -2.18
N GLU A 62 -21.15 -1.80 -1.28
CA GLU A 62 -21.35 -3.24 -1.28
C GLU A 62 -22.82 -3.61 -1.04
N LYS A 63 -23.18 -4.83 -1.44
CA LYS A 63 -24.51 -5.39 -1.19
C LYS A 63 -24.60 -5.97 0.22
N GLU A 64 -25.80 -5.97 0.78
CA GLU A 64 -26.09 -6.71 1.99
C GLU A 64 -25.83 -8.21 1.76
N GLY A 65 -25.18 -8.88 2.72
CA GLY A 65 -24.77 -10.28 2.60
C GLY A 65 -23.48 -10.52 1.80
N ASN A 66 -22.80 -9.46 1.35
CA ASN A 66 -21.46 -9.57 0.77
C ASN A 66 -20.47 -10.14 1.80
N PRO A 67 -19.78 -11.26 1.49
CA PRO A 67 -18.89 -11.93 2.46
C PRO A 67 -17.49 -11.31 2.54
N ASN A 68 -17.16 -10.36 1.66
CA ASN A 68 -15.85 -9.73 1.67
C ASN A 68 -15.80 -8.67 2.78
N HIS A 69 -14.59 -8.34 3.22
CA HIS A 69 -14.27 -7.38 4.26
C HIS A 69 -13.56 -6.16 3.68
N ASP A 70 -13.46 -5.12 4.49
CA ASP A 70 -12.56 -4.00 4.19
C ASP A 70 -11.10 -4.43 4.31
N ALA A 71 -10.23 -3.80 3.52
CA ALA A 71 -8.81 -4.10 3.57
C ALA A 71 -8.10 -3.25 4.62
N ILE A 72 -7.28 -3.92 5.42
CA ILE A 72 -6.41 -3.31 6.43
C ILE A 72 -4.97 -3.70 6.12
N GLY A 73 -4.07 -2.73 6.21
CA GLY A 73 -2.64 -2.92 5.98
C GLY A 73 -1.80 -2.24 7.05
N VAL A 74 -0.82 -2.97 7.58
CA VAL A 74 0.24 -2.45 8.46
C VAL A 74 1.58 -2.74 7.82
N GLY A 75 2.35 -1.70 7.54
CA GLY A 75 3.64 -1.80 6.86
C GLY A 75 4.79 -1.25 7.70
N ILE A 76 5.94 -1.90 7.65
CA ILE A 76 7.19 -1.37 8.21
C ILE A 76 8.21 -1.30 7.09
N ASP A 77 8.71 -0.08 6.83
CA ASP A 77 9.86 0.13 5.95
C ASP A 77 11.12 0.25 6.80
N ILE A 78 12.16 -0.49 6.42
CA ILE A 78 13.51 -0.40 6.97
C ILE A 78 14.46 0.02 5.85
N GLU A 79 14.94 1.24 5.93
CA GLU A 79 15.90 1.82 4.98
C GLU A 79 17.34 1.60 5.46
N THR A 80 18.07 0.85 4.64
CA THR A 80 19.52 0.65 4.77
C THR A 80 20.23 1.45 3.67
N GLY A 81 21.56 1.51 3.68
CA GLY A 81 22.40 2.28 2.73
C GLY A 81 22.37 1.80 1.27
N GLY A 82 21.18 1.60 0.69
CA GLY A 82 20.94 1.18 -0.68
C GLY A 82 19.72 0.26 -0.87
N HIS A 83 19.14 -0.28 0.21
CA HIS A 83 17.96 -1.14 0.16
C HIS A 83 16.86 -0.61 1.08
N VAL A 84 15.62 -0.73 0.63
CA VAL A 84 14.43 -0.59 1.47
C VAL A 84 13.79 -1.96 1.60
N PHE A 85 13.73 -2.47 2.82
CA PHE A 85 12.99 -3.68 3.17
C PHE A 85 11.60 -3.27 3.64
N GLN A 86 10.56 -3.81 3.02
CA GLN A 86 9.18 -3.53 3.39
C GLN A 86 8.55 -4.82 3.88
N LEU A 87 8.07 -4.79 5.12
CA LEU A 87 7.30 -5.86 5.73
C LEU A 87 5.84 -5.39 5.75
N VAL A 88 4.92 -6.22 5.26
CA VAL A 88 3.50 -5.86 5.15
C VAL A 88 2.66 -6.93 5.83
N PHE A 89 1.73 -6.53 6.68
CA PHE A 89 0.75 -7.38 7.33
C PHE A 89 -0.64 -6.90 6.92
N THR A 90 -1.47 -7.78 6.36
CA THR A 90 -2.76 -7.39 5.78
C THR A 90 -3.72 -8.57 5.75
N ASN A 91 -5.03 -8.35 5.68
CA ASN A 91 -6.03 -9.40 5.45
C ASN A 91 -6.31 -9.63 3.96
N THR A 92 -5.39 -9.23 3.09
CA THR A 92 -5.59 -9.24 1.64
C THR A 92 -4.60 -10.18 0.97
N LEU A 93 -5.08 -10.98 0.02
CA LEU A 93 -4.25 -11.92 -0.75
C LEU A 93 -3.33 -11.24 -1.77
N GLY A 94 -3.53 -9.94 -2.03
CA GLY A 94 -2.77 -9.22 -3.04
C GLY A 94 -2.87 -7.72 -2.90
N MET A 95 -1.78 -7.04 -3.25
CA MET A 95 -1.60 -5.59 -3.06
C MET A 95 -2.16 -4.74 -4.21
N MET A 96 -2.87 -5.35 -5.16
CA MET A 96 -3.50 -4.64 -6.29
C MET A 96 -4.90 -4.19 -5.89
N GLU A 97 -5.32 -3.00 -6.33
CA GLU A 97 -6.59 -2.38 -5.89
C GLU A 97 -7.82 -3.25 -6.13
N ARG A 98 -7.87 -3.94 -7.27
CA ARG A 98 -8.94 -4.90 -7.56
C ARG A 98 -9.04 -5.97 -6.47
N ILE A 99 -7.90 -6.47 -5.98
CA ILE A 99 -7.84 -7.55 -5.01
C ILE A 99 -8.21 -7.02 -3.63
N PHE A 100 -7.48 -6.02 -3.12
CA PHE A 100 -7.73 -5.55 -1.75
C PHE A 100 -9.07 -4.80 -1.58
N VAL A 101 -9.66 -4.25 -2.65
CA VAL A 101 -10.98 -3.62 -2.55
C VAL A 101 -12.11 -4.61 -2.81
N ALA A 102 -11.99 -5.50 -3.81
CA ALA A 102 -13.11 -6.31 -4.26
C ALA A 102 -13.04 -7.79 -3.86
N GLU A 103 -11.90 -8.27 -3.35
CA GLU A 103 -11.62 -9.71 -3.15
C GLU A 103 -11.02 -10.03 -1.78
N THR A 104 -11.05 -9.08 -0.84
CA THR A 104 -10.65 -9.31 0.57
C THR A 104 -11.70 -10.15 1.26
N ASN A 105 -11.50 -11.45 1.39
CA ASN A 105 -12.45 -12.40 1.97
C ASN A 105 -12.06 -12.88 3.37
N GLU A 106 -11.09 -12.21 3.99
CA GLU A 106 -10.51 -12.56 5.29
C GLU A 106 -10.70 -11.45 6.31
N ASP A 107 -10.85 -11.83 7.58
CA ASP A 107 -11.05 -10.88 8.67
C ASP A 107 -9.74 -10.61 9.40
N PHE A 108 -9.25 -9.37 9.26
CA PHE A 108 -8.03 -8.91 9.93
C PHE A 108 -8.12 -9.05 11.46
N PHE A 109 -9.29 -8.86 12.05
CA PHE A 109 -9.49 -8.89 13.49
C PHE A 109 -9.76 -10.29 14.04
N ASP A 110 -10.17 -11.24 13.19
CA ASP A 110 -10.26 -12.66 13.54
C ASP A 110 -8.90 -13.39 13.42
N GLY A 111 -7.87 -12.67 12.96
CA GLY A 111 -6.49 -13.17 12.88
C GLY A 111 -6.09 -13.73 11.53
N ASP A 112 -6.93 -13.56 10.50
CA ASP A 112 -6.61 -13.89 9.11
C ASP A 112 -5.62 -12.86 8.54
N ILE A 113 -4.35 -13.03 8.90
CA ILE A 113 -3.26 -12.10 8.56
C ILE A 113 -2.30 -12.75 7.57
N HIS A 114 -2.19 -12.12 6.42
CA HIS A 114 -1.16 -12.37 5.43
C HIS A 114 0.09 -11.53 5.68
N PHE A 115 1.24 -12.15 5.44
CA PHE A 115 2.55 -11.50 5.48
C PHE A 115 3.12 -11.35 4.07
N GLY A 116 3.43 -10.11 3.70
CA GLY A 116 4.08 -9.74 2.45
C GLY A 116 5.46 -9.12 2.69
N PHE A 117 6.34 -9.26 1.70
CA PHE A 117 7.68 -8.73 1.76
C PHE A 117 8.15 -8.19 0.41
N ASN A 118 8.64 -6.95 0.41
CA ASN A 118 9.26 -6.33 -0.77
C ASN A 118 10.67 -5.83 -0.44
N ILE A 119 11.58 -5.94 -1.40
CA ILE A 119 12.89 -5.30 -1.35
C ILE A 119 13.04 -4.40 -2.57
N THR A 120 13.31 -3.12 -2.33
CA THR A 120 13.70 -2.19 -3.39
C THR A 120 15.17 -1.84 -3.25
N ARG A 121 15.91 -1.84 -4.36
CA ARG A 121 17.33 -1.43 -4.41
C ARG A 121 17.55 -0.38 -5.48
N THR A 122 18.21 0.71 -5.11
CA THR A 122 18.64 1.73 -6.07
C THR A 122 20.08 1.47 -6.49
N PHE A 123 20.32 1.30 -7.80
CA PHE A 123 21.66 1.11 -8.37
C PHE A 123 22.19 2.43 -8.93
N GLN A 124 23.30 2.92 -8.39
CA GLN A 124 24.01 4.07 -8.97
C GLN A 124 24.99 3.58 -10.05
N LEU A 125 24.57 3.63 -11.31
CA LEU A 125 25.39 3.26 -12.47
C LEU A 125 26.25 4.44 -12.95
N SER A 126 27.16 4.95 -12.11
CA SER A 126 28.26 5.82 -12.59
C SER A 126 29.38 5.95 -11.55
N LYS A 127 30.57 5.49 -11.91
CA LYS A 127 31.81 6.13 -11.46
C LYS A 127 32.13 7.17 -12.52
N LYS A 128 32.07 8.47 -12.20
CA LYS A 128 32.82 9.45 -12.99
C LYS A 128 34.27 8.97 -12.98
N ALA A 129 34.80 8.62 -14.15
CA ALA A 129 36.23 8.47 -14.32
C ALA A 129 36.86 9.79 -13.86
N ARG A 130 37.66 9.76 -12.78
CA ARG A 130 38.56 10.86 -12.47
C ARG A 130 39.44 11.02 -13.70
N GLN A 131 39.24 12.07 -14.49
CA GLN A 131 40.29 12.58 -15.35
C GLN A 131 41.41 13.03 -14.42
N SER A 132 42.34 12.11 -14.20
CA SER A 132 43.67 12.40 -13.68
C SER A 132 44.27 13.53 -14.51
N GLY A 133 44.77 14.54 -13.83
CA GLY A 133 45.23 15.79 -14.41
C GLY A 133 46.27 15.61 -15.52
N ARG A 134 46.33 16.63 -16.36
CA ARG A 134 47.48 16.91 -17.19
C ARG A 134 47.64 18.43 -17.23
N ASP A 135 48.21 18.94 -16.14
CA ASP A 135 48.86 20.25 -16.13
C ASP A 135 50.26 20.04 -16.70
N TRP A 136 50.44 20.46 -17.95
CA TRP A 136 51.68 21.00 -18.49
C TRP A 136 51.34 21.95 -19.63
#